data_AF-A0A183F895-F1
#
_entry.id   AF-A0A183F895-F1
#
_cell.length_a   1.000
_cell.length_b   1.000
_cell.length_c   1.000
_cell.angle_alpha   90.00
_cell.angle_beta   90.00
_cell.angle_gamma   90.00
#
_symmetry.space_group_name_H-M   'P 1'
#
loop_
_entity.id
_entity.type
_entity.pdbx_description
1 polymer ?
#
loop_
_entity_poly.entity_id
_entity_poly.type
_entity_poly.pdbx_seq_one_letter_code
_entity_poly.pdbx_strand_id
1 'polypeptide(L)' 'MDPTTVVSECRSECVEQNLYKIVRVHLQDDFVMAGICRNTSVSSGALSTVIPFICNRHTGIWTLDTNVRV' A
#
# COMPACT_ATOMS: atom_id res chain seq x y z
N MET A 1 -3.63 14.41 26.54
CA MET A 1 -3.57 14.15 25.08
C MET A 1 -4.82 13.38 24.71
N ASP A 2 -5.58 13.87 23.74
CA ASP A 2 -6.88 13.32 23.32
C ASP A 2 -6.67 11.98 22.57
N PRO A 3 -7.39 10.89 22.90
CA PRO A 3 -7.18 9.56 22.29
C PRO A 3 -7.72 9.41 20.86
N THR A 4 -8.39 10.42 20.30
CA THR A 4 -9.22 10.25 19.08
C THR A 4 -8.49 10.49 17.75
N THR A 5 -7.20 10.85 17.74
CA THR A 5 -6.49 11.24 16.50
C THR A 5 -5.14 10.56 16.28
N VAL A 6 -4.96 9.28 16.64
CA VAL A 6 -3.99 8.46 15.90
C VAL A 6 -4.63 8.11 14.55
N VAL A 7 -4.91 9.15 13.76
CA VAL A 7 -5.09 9.02 12.32
C VAL A 7 -3.76 8.43 11.88
N SER A 8 -3.77 7.15 11.53
CA SER A 8 -2.64 6.51 10.88
C SER A 8 -2.11 7.48 9.82
N GLU A 9 -0.86 7.93 9.97
CA GLU A 9 -0.27 8.86 9.01
C GLU A 9 -0.20 8.21 7.61
N CYS A 10 -0.31 6.88 7.54
CA CYS A 10 -0.51 6.11 6.32
C CYS A 10 -1.89 6.35 5.72
N ARG A 11 -1.94 7.44 4.97
CA ARG A 11 -3.06 7.96 4.18
C ARG A 11 -3.23 7.12 2.89
N SER A 12 -4.35 6.42 2.74
CA SER A 12 -4.55 5.47 1.63
C SER A 12 -4.59 6.16 0.26
N GLU A 13 -5.06 7.41 0.21
CA GLU A 13 -5.07 8.19 -1.04
C GLU A 13 -3.66 8.45 -1.59
N CYS A 14 -2.63 8.44 -0.74
CA CYS A 14 -1.24 8.64 -1.15
C CYS A 14 -0.67 7.43 -1.90
N VAL A 15 -1.21 6.22 -1.67
CA VAL A 15 -0.79 4.99 -2.37
C VAL A 15 -1.73 4.63 -3.52
N GLU A 16 -3.03 4.90 -3.39
CA GLU A 16 -4.02 4.68 -4.46
C GLU A 16 -3.87 5.72 -5.59
N GLN A 17 -3.51 6.96 -5.25
CA GLN A 17 -3.40 8.10 -6.18
C GLN A 17 -4.64 8.34 -7.05
N ASN A 18 -5.81 7.84 -6.64
CA ASN A 18 -7.04 7.77 -7.46
C ASN A 18 -6.89 7.03 -8.80
N LEU A 19 -5.82 6.23 -8.97
CA LEU A 19 -5.49 5.53 -10.20
C LEU A 19 -5.47 4.00 -10.02
N TYR A 20 -5.15 3.55 -8.81
CA TYR A 20 -4.97 2.14 -8.50
C TYR A 20 -5.83 1.74 -7.30
N LYS A 21 -6.31 0.49 -7.31
CA LYS A 21 -7.15 -0.05 -6.24
C LYS A 21 -6.30 -0.80 -5.23
N ILE A 22 -6.43 -0.49 -3.94
CA ILE A 22 -5.91 -1.36 -2.87
C ILE A 22 -6.71 -2.68 -2.88
N VAL A 23 -6.00 -3.80 -2.99
CA VAL A 23 -6.59 -5.15 -3.01
C VAL A 23 -6.26 -5.97 -1.77
N ARG A 24 -5.29 -5.53 -0.96
CA ARG A 24 -4.95 -6.13 0.34
C ARG A 24 -4.32 -5.12 1.26
N VAL A 25 -4.60 -5.24 2.55
CA VAL A 25 -3.95 -4.47 3.63
C VAL A 25 -3.56 -5.44 4.74
N HIS A 26 -2.33 -5.31 5.23
CA HIS A 26 -1.84 -6.04 6.40
C HIS A 26 -1.18 -5.05 7.36
N LEU A 27 -1.46 -5.22 8.66
CA LEU A 27 -0.88 -4.40 9.72
C LEU A 27 0.16 -5.25 10.44
N GLN A 28 1.38 -4.73 10.57
CA GLN A 28 2.47 -5.39 11.30
C GLN A 28 3.23 -4.34 12.10
N ASP A 29 3.17 -4.44 13.42
CA ASP A 29 3.79 -3.49 14.35
C ASP A 29 3.45 -2.03 13.99
N ASP A 30 4.49 -1.24 13.67
CA ASP A 30 4.42 0.16 13.27
C ASP A 30 4.22 0.35 11.76
N PHE A 31 3.93 -0.72 11.01
CA PHE A 31 3.82 -0.68 9.55
C PHE A 31 2.44 -1.06 9.04
N VAL A 32 2.03 -0.37 7.98
CA VAL A 32 0.91 -0.72 7.11
C VAL A 32 1.48 -1.21 5.79
N MET A 33 1.19 -2.46 5.45
CA MET A 33 1.48 -3.01 4.13
C MET A 33 0.21 -2.98 3.28
N ALA A 34 0.30 -2.47 2.07
CA ALA A 34 -0.78 -2.43 1.11
C ALA A 34 -0.34 -3.04 -0.22
N GLY A 35 -1.22 -3.77 -0.89
CA GLY A 35 -1.03 -4.17 -2.27
C GLY A 35 -1.96 -3.39 -3.17
N ILE A 36 -1.43 -2.67 -4.16
CA ILE A 36 -2.23 -2.05 -5.21
C ILE A 36 -2.26 -2.95 -6.45
N CYS A 37 -3.43 -3.08 -7.07
CA CYS A 37 -3.57 -3.82 -8.32
C CYS A 37 -3.40 -2.87 -9.50
N ARG A 38 -2.53 -3.25 -10.45
CA ARG A 38 -2.27 -2.51 -11.68
C ARG A 38 -2.45 -3.43 -12.88
N ASN A 39 -3.24 -3.00 -13.86
CA ASN A 39 -3.34 -3.72 -15.12
C ASN A 39 -2.03 -3.62 -15.89
N THR A 40 -1.51 -4.75 -16.33
CA THR A 40 -0.36 -4.85 -17.22
C THR A 40 -0.88 -5.07 -18.63
N SER A 41 -0.77 -4.05 -19.49
CA SER A 41 -1.24 -4.09 -20.88
C SER A 41 -0.45 -5.05 -21.78
N VAL A 42 0.53 -5.78 -21.24
CA VAL A 42 1.34 -6.75 -21.95
C VAL A 42 0.60 -8.07 -22.06
N SER A 43 0.05 -8.30 -23.26
CA SER A 43 -0.57 -9.56 -23.67
C SER A 43 0.40 -10.74 -23.58
N SER A 44 -0.14 -11.89 -23.14
CA SER A 44 0.51 -13.17 -22.74
C SER A 44 1.13 -13.19 -21.33
N GLY A 45 0.27 -13.18 -20.31
CA GLY A 45 0.64 -13.30 -18.89
C GLY A 45 -0.53 -12.94 -17.95
N ALA A 46 -0.26 -12.83 -16.65
CA ALA A 46 -1.24 -12.26 -15.71
C ALA A 46 -1.64 -10.85 -16.19
N LEU A 47 -2.95 -10.60 -16.31
CA LEU A 47 -3.49 -9.34 -16.84
C LEU A 47 -3.32 -8.17 -15.86
N SER A 48 -2.98 -8.48 -14.62
CA SER A 48 -2.73 -7.51 -13.56
C SER A 48 -1.65 -7.99 -12.60
N THR A 49 -0.91 -7.04 -12.05
CA THR A 49 0.13 -7.25 -11.05
C THR A 49 -0.25 -6.54 -9.76
N VAL A 50 -0.04 -7.21 -8.63
CA VAL A 50 -0.15 -6.60 -7.30
C VAL A 50 1.21 -6.03 -6.92
N ILE A 51 1.30 -4.70 -6.79
CA ILE A 51 2.51 -4.00 -6.39
C ILE A 51 2.42 -3.74 -4.87
N PRO A 52 3.37 -4.24 -4.07
CA PRO A 52 3.34 -4.09 -2.63
C PRO A 52 3.99 -2.76 -2.19
N PHE A 53 3.39 -2.14 -1.19
CA PHE A 53 3.84 -0.91 -0.55
C PHE A 53 3.83 -1.09 0.96
N ILE A 54 4.74 -0.40 1.64
CA ILE A 54 4.84 -0.35 3.09
C ILE A 54 4.84 1.11 3.55
N CYS A 55 4.20 1.40 4.66
CA CYS A 55 4.20 2.72 5.29
C CYS A 55 4.41 2.60 6.80
N ASN A 56 5.28 3.44 7.36
CA ASN A 56 5.44 3.56 8.81
C ASN A 56 4.35 4.47 9.37
N ARG A 57 3.60 3.98 10.36
CA ARG A 57 2.44 4.64 10.97
C ARG A 57 2.78 5.93 11.73
N HIS A 58 4.05 6.13 12.06
CA HIS A 58 4.58 7.32 12.74
C HIS A 58 5.19 8.36 11.79
N THR A 59 5.37 8.03 10.50
CA THR A 59 5.91 8.98 9.51
C THR A 59 5.01 9.20 8.29
N GLY A 60 4.07 8.28 8.02
CA GLY A 60 3.11 8.38 6.92
C GLY A 60 3.70 8.24 5.52
N ILE A 61 4.98 7.88 5.40
CA ILE A 61 5.66 7.77 4.11
C ILE A 61 5.44 6.36 3.53
N TRP A 62 4.79 6.30 2.37
CA TRP A 62 4.66 5.08 1.58
C TRP A 62 5.92 4.84 0.73
N THR A 63 6.44 3.62 0.76
CA THR A 63 7.53 3.15 -0.09
C THR A 63 7.19 1.80 -0.72
N LEU A 64 7.87 1.43 -1.81
CA LEU A 64 7.75 0.09 -2.38
C LEU A 64 8.30 -0.93 -1.39
N ASP A 65 7.54 -2.01 -1.17
CA ASP A 65 8.00 -3.13 -0.36
C ASP A 65 8.79 -4.11 -1.23
N THR A 66 10.11 -3.89 -1.29
CA THR A 66 11.04 -4.70 -2.07
C THR A 66 11.38 -6.04 -1.42
N ASN A 67 10.91 -6.30 -0.20
CA ASN A 67 11.14 -7.57 0.49
C ASN A 67 10.11 -8.65 0.10
N VAL A 68 9.04 -8.28 -0.60
CA VAL A 68 8.07 -9.23 -1.15
C VAL A 68 8.67 -9.86 -2.40
N ARG A 69 9.18 -11.08 -2.27
CA ARG A 69 9.46 -11.93 -3.43
C ARG A 69 8.13 -12.44 -3.98
N VAL A 70 7.82 -12.07 -5.22
CA VAL A 70 6.70 -12.60 -6.01
C VAL A 70 7.00 -14.03 -6.42
#